data_AF-A0A920S109-F1
#
_entry.id   AF-A0A920S109-F1
#
_cell.length_a   1.000
_cell.length_b   1.000
_cell.length_c   1.000
_cell.angle_alpha   90.00
_cell.angle_beta   90.00
_cell.angle_gamma   90.00
#
_symmetry.space_group_name_H-M   'P 1'
#
loop_
_entity.id
_entity.type
_entity.pdbx_description
1 polymer ?
#
loop_
_entity_poly.entity_id
_entity_poly.type
_entity_poly.pdbx_seq_one_letter_code
_entity_poly.pdbx_strand_id
1 'polypeptide(L)'
;MISRRGSNTSTNLKRVKKCAMNWVEYDRSKVKNIVDLGYPGQEPVEKMEDCPYELEETPTEAFRDDPDRPKVIKDAFQVFECELNDNPDDFYYKGTEHTEYLLLKLNNIYLKERWRNNLWI
;
A
#
# COMPACT_ATOMS: atom_id res chain seq x y z
N MET A 1 -7.33 -3.96 6.13
CA MET A 1 -7.26 -2.51 5.82
C MET A 1 -8.63 -1.89 6.02
N ILE A 2 -8.70 -0.70 6.62
CA ILE A 2 -9.93 0.09 6.68
C ILE A 2 -9.73 1.32 5.80
N SER A 3 -10.68 1.61 4.93
CA SER A 3 -10.65 2.78 4.05
C SER A 3 -11.96 3.53 4.13
N ARG A 4 -11.94 4.83 3.83
CA ARG A 4 -13.16 5.58 3.50
C ARG A 4 -13.84 4.93 2.30
N ARG A 5 -15.16 4.79 2.38
CA ARG A 5 -16.01 4.27 1.31
C ARG A 5 -15.95 5.18 0.10
N GLY A 6 -15.68 4.60 -1.07
CA GLY A 6 -15.53 5.32 -2.33
C GLY A 6 -14.22 6.12 -2.47
N SER A 7 -13.22 5.90 -1.62
CA SER A 7 -11.90 6.49 -1.84
C SER A 7 -11.25 5.93 -3.11
N ASN A 8 -10.37 6.71 -3.75
CA ASN A 8 -9.60 6.23 -4.91
C ASN A 8 -8.83 4.95 -4.59
N THR A 9 -8.28 4.84 -3.38
CA THR A 9 -7.57 3.65 -2.90
C THR A 9 -8.48 2.43 -2.82
N SER A 10 -9.68 2.54 -2.21
CA SER A 10 -10.63 1.42 -2.10
C SER A 10 -11.12 0.99 -3.49
N THR A 11 -11.48 1.96 -4.32
CA THR A 11 -11.96 1.71 -5.68
C THR A 11 -10.88 1.04 -6.54
N ASN A 12 -9.65 1.52 -6.49
CA ASN A 12 -8.53 0.92 -7.23
C ASN A 12 -8.22 -0.49 -6.72
N LEU A 13 -8.18 -0.69 -5.40
CA LEU A 13 -7.88 -1.99 -4.80
C LEU A 13 -8.96 -3.03 -5.13
N LYS A 14 -10.24 -2.66 -5.17
CA LYS A 14 -11.30 -3.58 -5.60
C LYS A 14 -11.22 -3.95 -7.09
N ARG A 15 -10.74 -3.03 -7.93
CA ARG A 15 -10.57 -3.26 -9.36
C ARG A 15 -9.35 -4.13 -9.67
N VAL A 16 -8.19 -3.73 -9.15
CA VAL A 16 -6.88 -4.32 -9.47
C VAL A 16 -6.55 -5.51 -8.58
N LYS A 17 -7.12 -5.55 -7.36
CA LYS A 17 -6.94 -6.59 -6.33
C LYS A 17 -5.51 -6.77 -5.83
N LYS A 18 -4.57 -5.90 -6.21
CA LYS A 18 -3.16 -5.95 -5.83
C LYS A 18 -2.73 -4.63 -5.21
N CYS A 19 -1.94 -4.67 -4.15
CA CYS A 19 -1.34 -3.49 -3.54
C CYS A 19 -0.02 -3.79 -2.82
N ALA A 20 0.72 -2.74 -2.49
CA ALA A 20 1.88 -2.81 -1.62
C ALA A 20 1.69 -1.85 -0.43
N MET A 21 1.89 -2.37 0.78
CA MET A 21 2.02 -1.54 1.98
C MET A 21 3.49 -1.27 2.23
N ASN A 22 3.86 -0.01 2.35
CA ASN A 22 5.24 0.43 2.50
C ASN A 22 5.43 1.06 3.88
N TRP A 23 6.37 0.55 4.67
CA TRP A 23 6.77 1.14 5.94
C TRP A 23 8.03 1.95 5.74
N VAL A 24 7.94 3.25 6.04
CA VAL A 24 8.99 4.24 5.84
C VAL A 24 9.41 4.80 7.19
N GLU A 25 10.68 5.19 7.30
CA GLU A 25 11.16 5.89 8.51
C GLU A 25 10.45 7.24 8.67
N TYR A 26 10.31 7.68 9.91
CA TYR A 26 9.78 9.00 10.20
C TYR A 26 10.72 10.08 9.67
N ASP A 27 10.19 10.94 8.79
CA ASP A 27 10.86 12.13 8.31
C ASP A 27 9.88 13.30 8.36
N ARG A 28 10.14 14.24 9.29
CA ARG A 28 9.30 15.41 9.50
C ARG A 28 9.11 16.24 8.22
N SER A 29 10.12 16.28 7.35
CA SER A 29 10.05 17.03 6.09
C SER A 29 9.03 16.46 5.11
N LYS A 30 8.74 15.15 5.20
CA LYS A 30 7.82 14.44 4.31
C LYS A 30 6.38 14.39 4.82
N VAL A 31 6.15 14.65 6.11
CA VAL A 31 4.82 14.53 6.76
C VAL A 31 3.73 15.31 6.04
N LYS A 32 4.00 16.55 5.64
CA LYS A 32 3.02 17.38 4.93
C LYS A 32 2.57 16.69 3.64
N ASN A 33 3.52 16.29 2.80
CA ASN A 33 3.24 15.63 1.53
C ASN A 33 2.51 14.29 1.73
N ILE A 34 2.89 13.50 2.74
CA ILE A 34 2.19 12.25 3.09
C ILE A 34 0.72 12.50 3.45
N VAL A 35 0.45 13.55 4.23
CA VAL A 35 -0.92 13.92 4.60
C VAL A 35 -1.70 14.39 3.37
N ASP A 36 -1.08 15.18 2.51
CA ASP A 36 -1.69 15.70 1.29
C ASP A 36 -2.09 14.57 0.33
N LEU A 37 -1.26 13.51 0.18
CA LEU A 37 -1.62 12.30 -0.58
C LEU A 37 -2.92 11.64 -0.09
N GLY A 38 -3.18 11.72 1.22
CA GLY A 38 -4.37 11.20 1.88
C GLY A 38 -5.61 12.09 1.73
N TYR A 39 -5.47 13.32 1.23
CA TYR A 39 -6.59 14.25 1.12
C TYR A 39 -7.60 13.78 0.06
N PRO A 40 -8.91 13.84 0.35
CA PRO A 40 -9.94 13.43 -0.60
C PRO A 40 -10.12 14.46 -1.71
N GLY A 41 -10.43 14.00 -2.93
CA GLY A 41 -10.84 14.87 -4.04
C GLY A 41 -9.74 15.29 -5.02
N GLN A 42 -8.49 14.90 -4.81
CA GLN A 42 -7.43 15.03 -5.82
C GLN A 42 -7.46 13.87 -6.80
N GLU A 43 -7.25 14.15 -8.09
CA GLU A 43 -7.14 13.13 -9.13
C GLU A 43 -5.88 12.27 -8.90
N PRO A 44 -5.87 10.98 -9.31
CA PRO A 44 -4.72 10.10 -9.10
C PRO A 44 -3.41 10.63 -9.68
N VAL A 45 -3.46 11.37 -10.79
CA VAL A 45 -2.27 11.96 -11.43
C VAL A 45 -1.68 13.06 -10.57
N GLU A 46 -2.53 14.00 -10.12
CA GLU A 46 -2.12 15.11 -9.24
C GLU A 46 -1.54 14.59 -7.92
N LYS A 47 -2.09 13.50 -7.39
CA LYS A 47 -1.55 12.84 -6.18
C LYS A 47 -0.12 12.34 -6.37
N MET A 48 0.18 11.77 -7.54
CA MET A 48 1.50 11.18 -7.77
C MET A 48 2.59 12.23 -8.00
N GLU A 49 2.23 13.42 -8.47
CA GLU A 49 3.17 14.56 -8.63
C GLU A 49 3.75 15.02 -7.29
N ASP A 50 2.96 14.96 -6.21
CA ASP A 50 3.36 15.35 -4.86
C ASP A 50 3.96 14.18 -4.04
N CYS A 51 4.17 13.01 -4.65
CA CYS A 51 4.76 11.86 -3.97
C CYS A 51 6.21 12.16 -3.53
N PRO A 52 6.53 12.20 -2.23
CA PRO A 52 7.86 12.57 -1.75
C PRO A 52 8.88 11.42 -1.83
N TYR A 53 8.54 10.32 -2.50
CA TYR A 53 9.28 9.08 -2.50
C TYR A 53 9.68 8.64 -3.90
N GLU A 54 10.92 8.20 -4.04
CA GLU A 54 11.37 7.45 -5.21
C GLU A 54 10.73 6.05 -5.19
N LEU A 55 10.23 5.61 -6.35
CA LEU A 55 9.63 4.30 -6.53
C LEU A 55 10.58 3.37 -7.27
N GLU A 56 10.63 2.11 -6.85
CA GLU A 56 11.41 1.05 -7.51
C GLU A 56 10.55 -0.17 -7.83
N GLU A 57 11.09 -1.06 -8.66
CA GLU A 57 10.42 -2.33 -8.94
C GLU A 57 10.31 -3.19 -7.68
N THR A 58 9.27 -4.00 -7.64
CA THR A 58 9.07 -4.98 -6.57
C THR A 58 10.31 -5.86 -6.36
N PRO A 59 10.68 -6.17 -5.10
CA PRO A 59 11.72 -7.14 -4.81
C PRO A 59 11.37 -8.55 -5.31
N THR A 60 10.09 -8.91 -5.39
CA THR A 60 9.62 -10.19 -5.91
C THR A 60 9.79 -10.24 -7.43
N GLU A 61 10.76 -11.01 -7.92
CA GLU A 61 11.01 -11.15 -9.36
C GLU A 61 9.77 -11.57 -10.15
N ALA A 62 9.01 -12.55 -9.63
CA ALA A 62 7.79 -13.04 -10.26
C ALA A 62 6.67 -11.99 -10.38
N PHE A 63 6.78 -10.85 -9.68
CA PHE A 63 5.80 -9.77 -9.72
C PHE A 63 6.22 -8.61 -10.62
N ARG A 64 7.46 -8.58 -11.14
CA ARG A 64 7.97 -7.46 -11.93
C ARG A 64 7.32 -7.37 -13.32
N ASP A 65 6.92 -8.50 -13.88
CA ASP A 65 6.25 -8.56 -15.19
C ASP A 65 4.72 -8.37 -15.08
N ASP A 66 4.19 -8.16 -13.87
CA ASP A 66 2.77 -8.00 -13.60
C ASP A 66 2.39 -6.50 -13.60
N PRO A 67 1.78 -5.98 -14.68
CA PRO A 67 1.50 -4.54 -14.82
C PRO A 67 0.47 -4.02 -13.81
N ASP A 68 -0.28 -4.92 -13.16
CA ASP A 68 -1.26 -4.58 -12.14
C ASP A 68 -0.62 -4.44 -10.74
N ARG A 69 0.63 -4.90 -10.56
CA ARG A 69 1.33 -4.73 -9.29
C ARG A 69 2.00 -3.36 -9.23
N PRO A 70 1.75 -2.58 -8.16
CA PRO A 70 2.38 -1.28 -8.02
C PRO A 70 3.87 -1.44 -7.72
N LYS A 71 4.63 -0.43 -8.14
CA LYS A 71 5.99 -0.19 -7.64
C LYS A 71 5.99 0.02 -6.12
N VAL A 72 7.14 -0.18 -5.50
CA VAL A 72 7.34 -0.03 -4.06
C VAL A 72 8.15 1.24 -3.76
N ILE A 73 8.08 1.75 -2.53
CA ILE A 73 8.90 2.88 -2.13
C ILE A 73 10.33 2.38 -1.90
N LYS A 74 11.28 2.92 -2.65
CA LYS A 74 12.68 2.50 -2.63
C LYS A 74 13.29 2.51 -1.24
N ASP A 75 12.98 3.54 -0.45
CA ASP A 75 13.52 3.71 0.90
C ASP A 75 12.65 3.10 2.01
N ALA A 76 11.60 2.35 1.68
CA ALA A 76 10.82 1.63 2.67
C ALA A 76 11.70 0.60 3.38
N PHE A 77 11.71 0.59 4.71
CA PHE A 77 12.46 -0.40 5.48
C PHE A 77 11.76 -1.76 5.47
N GLN A 78 10.44 -1.76 5.30
CA GLN A 78 9.63 -2.97 5.18
C GLN A 78 8.54 -2.76 4.12
N VAL A 79 8.26 -3.80 3.34
CA VAL A 79 7.21 -3.80 2.32
C VAL A 79 6.40 -5.09 2.43
N PHE A 80 5.08 -4.96 2.46
CA PHE A 80 4.16 -6.10 2.37
C PHE A 80 3.47 -6.03 1.03
N GLU A 81 3.67 -7.07 0.23
CA GLU A 81 2.99 -7.23 -1.04
C GLU A 81 1.73 -8.03 -0.81
N CYS A 82 0.62 -7.45 -1.22
CA CYS A 82 -0.70 -7.90 -0.80
C CYS A 82 -1.65 -8.06 -1.98
N GLU A 83 -2.62 -8.93 -1.78
CA GLU A 83 -3.80 -9.05 -2.62
C GLU A 83 -5.06 -8.83 -1.79
N LEU A 84 -6.09 -8.28 -2.42
CA LEU A 84 -7.42 -8.23 -1.82
C LEU A 84 -7.98 -9.65 -1.82
N ASN A 85 -8.32 -10.15 -0.63
CA ASN A 85 -9.22 -11.30 -0.52
C ASN A 85 -10.65 -10.78 -0.42
N ASP A 86 -11.40 -10.89 -1.52
CA ASP A 86 -12.82 -10.54 -1.60
C ASP A 86 -13.76 -11.75 -1.54
N ASN A 87 -13.24 -12.93 -1.14
CA ASN A 87 -14.05 -14.11 -0.89
C ASN A 87 -14.89 -13.94 0.39
N PRO A 88 -16.23 -13.85 0.30
CA PRO A 88 -17.08 -13.63 1.46
C PRO A 88 -17.07 -14.80 2.45
N ASP A 89 -16.72 -16.01 2.00
CA ASP A 89 -16.69 -17.21 2.84
C ASP A 89 -15.48 -17.23 3.78
N ASP A 90 -14.38 -16.59 3.38
CA ASP A 90 -13.15 -16.53 4.20
C ASP A 90 -13.31 -15.49 5.32
N PHE A 91 -13.79 -14.30 4.97
CA PHE A 91 -13.99 -13.21 5.92
C PHE A 91 -14.85 -12.10 5.31
N TYR A 92 -16.03 -11.86 5.89
CA TYR A 92 -16.89 -10.74 5.51
C TYR A 92 -17.13 -9.83 6.71
N TYR A 93 -16.69 -8.57 6.58
CA TYR A 93 -17.04 -7.52 7.53
C TYR A 93 -17.92 -6.49 6.84
N LYS A 94 -19.15 -6.33 7.34
CA LYS A 94 -20.06 -5.31 6.85
C LYS A 94 -19.50 -3.94 7.23
N GLY A 95 -19.06 -3.18 6.22
CA GLY A 95 -18.65 -1.79 6.40
C GLY A 95 -19.78 -0.91 6.94
N THR A 96 -19.44 0.36 7.20
CA THR A 96 -20.43 1.37 7.56
C THR A 96 -20.85 2.16 6.33
N GLU A 97 -21.74 3.13 6.50
CA GLU A 97 -22.07 4.10 5.44
C GLU A 97 -20.83 4.88 4.95
N HIS A 98 -19.80 5.03 5.78
CA HIS A 98 -18.60 5.83 5.53
C HIS A 98 -17.31 5.02 5.37
N THR A 99 -17.27 3.77 5.83
CA THR A 99 -16.05 2.96 5.89
C THR A 99 -16.23 1.58 5.27
N GLU A 100 -15.17 1.10 4.66
CA GLU A 100 -15.07 -0.24 4.08
C GLU A 100 -13.91 -0.99 4.71
N TYR A 101 -14.11 -2.27 4.93
CA TYR A 101 -13.14 -3.18 5.54
C TYR A 101 -12.70 -4.14 4.44
N LEU A 102 -11.41 -4.15 4.15
CA LEU A 102 -10.80 -4.90 3.07
C LEU A 102 -9.81 -5.90 3.67
N LEU A 103 -10.06 -7.19 3.47
CA LEU A 103 -9.14 -8.24 3.91
C LEU A 103 -7.97 -8.30 2.91
N LEU A 104 -6.75 -8.14 3.43
CA LEU A 104 -5.53 -8.26 2.63
C LEU A 104 -4.87 -9.60 2.91
N LYS A 105 -4.66 -10.39 1.86
CA LYS A 105 -3.79 -11.56 1.88
C LYS A 105 -2.36 -11.08 1.66
N LEU A 106 -1.46 -11.42 2.57
CA LEU A 106 -0.03 -11.17 2.40
C LEU A 106 0.54 -12.22 1.44
N ASN A 107 1.18 -11.78 0.35
CA ASN A 107 1.92 -12.64 -0.55
C ASN A 107 3.38 -12.77 -0.09
N ASN A 108 4.05 -11.63 0.11
CA ASN A 108 5.45 -11.56 0.54
C ASN A 108 5.65 -10.41 1.55
N ILE A 109 6.62 -10.61 2.44
CA ILE A 109 7.09 -9.59 3.38
C ILE A 109 8.59 -9.38 3.13
N TYR A 110 8.95 -8.16 2.74
CA TYR A 110 10.33 -7.74 2.59
C TYR A 110 10.72 -6.86 3.75
N LEU A 111 11.83 -7.22 4.41
CA LEU A 111 12.49 -6.38 5.40
C LEU A 111 13.92 -6.14 4.91
N LYS A 112 14.31 -4.87 4.80
CA LYS A 112 15.67 -4.49 4.40
C LYS A 112 16.70 -5.10 5.36
N GLU A 113 17.80 -5.57 4.81
CA GLU A 113 18.82 -6.33 5.52
C GLU A 113 19.34 -5.61 6.77
N ARG A 114 19.61 -4.30 6.66
CA ARG A 114 20.04 -3.45 7.79
C ARG A 114 19.11 -3.56 9.00
N TRP A 115 17.81 -3.76 8.79
CA TRP A 115 16.82 -3.88 9.86
C TRP A 115 16.67 -5.32 10.35
N ARG A 116 16.76 -6.29 9.43
CA ARG A 116 16.73 -7.72 9.77
C ARG A 116 17.80 -8.08 10.79
N ASN A 117 19.00 -7.53 10.64
CA ASN A 117 20.12 -7.83 11.53
C ASN A 117 19.96 -7.26 12.95
N ASN A 118 19.03 -6.33 13.17
CA ASN A 118 18.75 -5.73 14.48
C ASN A 118 17.55 -6.34 15.21
N LEU A 119 16.84 -7.30 14.59
CA LEU A 119 15.70 -7.99 15.21
C LEU A 119 16.12 -9.16 16.13
N TRP A 120 17.40 -9.51 16.14
CA TRP A 120 17.99 -10.54 16.99
C TRP A 120 18.80 -9.85 18.09
N ILE A 121 18.12 -9.43 19.17
CA ILE A 121 18.73 -9.19 20.48
C ILE A 121 18.35 -10.36 21.37
#